data_AF-A0A3B0U8V7-F1
#
_entry.id   AF-A0A3B0U8V7-F1
#
_cell.length_a   1.000
_cell.length_b   1.000
_cell.length_c   1.000
_cell.angle_alpha   90.00
_cell.angle_beta   90.00
_cell.angle_gamma   90.00
#
_symmetry.space_group_name_H-M   'P 1'
#
loop_
_entity.id
_entity.type
_entity.pdbx_description
1 polymer ?
#
loop_
_entity_poly.entity_id
_entity_poly.type
_entity_poly.pdbx_seq_one_letter_code
_entity_poly.pdbx_strand_id
1 'polypeptide(L)'
;DVAKGFLASWLMARFVPVEWTAIQIIYIQILAGFLAVIGHVYPVFASFRGGKGVATLLGMGIALFPNVIWVPVAVFLIVTFGSGYVSLGSMLGGISFPLADILLYHDKHPGKVIFSVVVALFLLYTHRQNIRRLWRGNENRFKRIKKA
;
A
#
# COMPACT_ATOMS: atom_id res chain seq x y z
N ASP A 1 -2.78 9.73 7.29
CA ASP A 1 -1.81 8.75 6.75
C ASP A 1 -1.65 8.78 5.24
N VAL A 2 -2.72 8.66 4.45
CA VAL A 2 -2.65 8.71 2.98
C VAL A 2 -1.81 9.89 2.47
N ALA A 3 -2.08 11.09 2.97
CA ALA A 3 -1.35 12.30 2.58
C ALA A 3 0.18 12.18 2.73
N LYS A 4 0.69 11.48 3.76
CA LYS A 4 2.14 11.37 3.97
C LYS A 4 2.83 10.58 2.85
N GLY A 5 2.20 9.48 2.42
CA GLY A 5 2.73 8.65 1.33
C GLY A 5 2.56 9.33 -0.02
N PHE A 6 1.40 9.96 -0.24
CA PHE A 6 1.14 10.74 -1.45
C PHE A 6 2.13 11.89 -1.61
N LEU A 7 2.26 12.74 -0.58
CA LEU A 7 3.13 13.91 -0.63
C LEU A 7 4.60 13.52 -0.75
N ALA A 8 5.06 12.47 -0.05
CA ALA A 8 6.44 12.00 -0.16
C ALA A 8 6.79 11.58 -1.60
N SER A 9 5.93 10.83 -2.27
CA SER A 9 6.16 10.44 -3.67
C SER A 9 5.88 11.54 -4.68
N TRP A 10 4.87 12.40 -4.44
CA TRP A 10 4.48 13.44 -5.38
C TRP A 10 5.43 14.65 -5.34
N LEU A 11 5.78 15.16 -4.16
CA LEU A 11 6.64 16.33 -4.02
C LEU A 11 8.04 16.06 -4.58
N MET A 12 8.57 14.85 -4.41
CA MET A 12 9.91 14.53 -4.90
C MET A 12 10.02 14.62 -6.42
N ALA A 13 8.93 14.43 -7.17
CA ALA A 13 8.97 14.66 -8.63
C ALA A 13 9.03 16.15 -9.01
N ARG A 14 8.76 17.07 -8.08
CA ARG A 14 8.68 18.51 -8.36
C ARG A 14 9.96 19.28 -8.08
N PHE A 15 10.85 18.72 -7.26
CA PHE A 15 12.11 19.35 -6.83
C PHE A 15 13.36 18.64 -7.35
N VAL A 16 13.22 17.79 -8.38
CA VAL A 16 14.37 17.16 -9.04
C VAL A 16 15.04 18.09 -10.06
N PRO A 17 16.36 17.97 -10.26
CA PRO A 17 17.08 18.65 -11.33
C PRO A 17 16.47 18.36 -12.71
N VAL A 18 16.52 19.34 -13.62
CA VAL A 18 15.88 19.27 -14.94
C VAL A 18 16.56 18.20 -15.82
N GLU A 19 17.81 17.85 -15.54
CA GLU A 19 18.57 16.83 -16.28
C GLU A 19 18.12 15.40 -15.97
N TRP A 20 17.28 15.19 -14.97
CA TRP A 20 16.86 13.86 -14.56
C TRP A 20 15.89 13.23 -15.57
N THR A 21 16.19 12.00 -15.94
CA THR A 21 15.32 11.18 -16.78
C THR A 21 14.04 10.77 -16.03
N ALA A 22 12.98 10.47 -16.77
CA ALA A 22 11.73 9.95 -16.19
C ALA A 22 11.94 8.71 -15.30
N ILE A 23 12.91 7.86 -15.66
CA ILE A 23 13.28 6.66 -14.89
C ILE A 23 13.86 7.05 -13.52
N GLN A 24 14.80 8.00 -13.48
CA GLN A 24 15.39 8.49 -12.24
C GLN A 24 14.35 9.14 -11.32
N ILE A 25 13.42 9.89 -11.91
CA ILE A 25 12.30 10.49 -11.19
C ILE A 25 11.45 9.40 -10.53
N ILE A 26 11.07 8.35 -11.27
CA ILE A 26 10.27 7.24 -10.69
C ILE A 26 11.00 6.59 -9.52
N TYR A 27 12.32 6.33 -9.63
CA TYR A 27 13.07 5.72 -8.54
C TYR A 27 13.12 6.59 -7.28
N ILE A 28 13.30 7.91 -7.41
CA ILE A 28 13.30 8.79 -6.23
C ILE A 28 11.91 8.90 -5.59
N GLN A 29 10.85 8.90 -6.40
CA GLN A 29 9.48 8.89 -5.90
C GLN A 29 9.16 7.59 -5.14
N ILE A 30 9.65 6.44 -5.65
CA ILE A 30 9.55 5.15 -4.98
C ILE A 30 10.31 5.18 -3.65
N LEU A 31 11.57 5.64 -3.67
CA LEU A 31 12.40 5.70 -2.47
C LEU A 31 11.77 6.58 -1.39
N ALA A 32 11.35 7.79 -1.74
CA ALA A 32 10.75 8.73 -0.80
C ALA A 32 9.42 8.24 -0.23
N GLY A 33 8.55 7.69 -1.07
CA GLY A 33 7.31 7.07 -0.63
C GLY A 33 7.55 5.90 0.33
N PHE A 34 8.53 5.05 0.00
CA PHE A 34 8.87 3.89 0.83
C PHE A 34 9.48 4.30 2.18
N LEU A 35 10.31 5.33 2.22
CA LEU A 35 10.81 5.92 3.48
C LEU A 35 9.65 6.47 4.34
N ALA A 36 8.63 7.09 3.73
CA ALA A 36 7.43 7.51 4.46
C ALA A 36 6.62 6.32 5.01
N VAL A 37 6.57 5.19 4.28
CA VAL A 37 5.98 3.94 4.77
C VAL A 37 6.77 3.40 5.96
N ILE A 38 8.10 3.29 5.85
CA ILE A 38 8.97 2.83 6.93
C ILE A 38 8.80 3.73 8.16
N GLY A 39 8.84 5.06 8.00
CA GLY A 39 8.65 6.00 9.10
C GLY A 39 7.28 5.90 9.78
N HIS A 40 6.24 5.41 9.07
CA HIS A 40 4.94 5.14 9.68
C HIS A 40 4.85 3.79 10.39
N VAL A 41 5.55 2.76 9.89
CA VAL A 41 5.57 1.43 10.51
C VAL A 41 6.52 1.39 11.71
N TYR A 42 7.63 2.11 11.62
CA TYR A 42 8.67 2.22 12.65
C TYR A 42 8.96 3.69 13.01
N PRO A 43 7.97 4.42 13.56
CA PRO A 43 8.13 5.82 13.92
C PRO A 43 9.12 5.99 15.08
N VAL A 44 10.18 6.78 14.85
CA VAL A 44 11.20 7.10 15.87
C VAL A 44 10.55 7.76 17.10
N PHE A 45 9.58 8.64 16.88
CA PHE A 45 8.87 9.38 17.94
C PHE A 45 7.86 8.54 18.76
N ALA A 46 7.63 7.28 18.39
CA ALA A 46 6.75 6.37 19.11
C ALA A 46 7.43 5.02 19.38
N SER A 47 8.72 5.06 19.72
CA SER A 47 9.54 3.90 20.11
C SER A 47 9.50 2.76 19.08
N PHE A 48 9.48 3.11 17.79
CA PHE A 48 9.39 2.18 16.67
C PHE A 48 8.12 1.30 16.67
N ARG A 49 7.04 1.77 17.31
CA ARG A 49 5.73 1.09 17.35
C ARG A 49 4.71 1.87 16.52
N GLY A 50 4.62 1.53 15.24
CA GLY A 50 3.74 2.19 14.28
C GLY A 50 2.55 1.36 13.82
N GLY A 51 1.92 1.85 12.75
CA GLY A 51 0.84 1.16 12.06
C GLY A 51 1.35 0.11 11.06
N LYS A 52 0.46 -0.44 10.23
CA LYS A 52 0.81 -1.45 9.21
C LYS A 52 1.15 -0.87 7.83
N GLY A 53 1.09 0.45 7.67
CA GLY A 53 1.45 1.09 6.39
C GLY A 53 0.39 1.09 5.31
N VAL A 54 -0.78 0.45 5.48
CA VAL A 54 -1.83 0.35 4.44
C VAL A 54 -2.22 1.71 3.86
N ALA A 55 -2.58 2.68 4.70
CA ALA A 55 -2.99 4.01 4.24
C ALA A 55 -1.83 4.80 3.61
N THR A 56 -0.61 4.68 4.15
CA THR A 56 0.57 5.33 3.57
C THR A 56 0.91 4.75 2.19
N LEU A 57 0.83 3.42 2.04
CA LEU A 57 1.00 2.71 0.78
C LEU A 57 -0.08 3.10 -0.24
N LEU A 58 -1.33 3.26 0.20
CA LEU A 58 -2.41 3.78 -0.66
C LEU A 58 -2.05 5.17 -1.20
N GLY A 59 -1.58 6.08 -0.36
CA GLY A 59 -1.17 7.42 -0.80
C GLY A 59 -0.02 7.39 -1.82
N MET A 60 0.99 6.57 -1.55
CA MET A 60 2.10 6.34 -2.48
C MET A 60 1.61 5.75 -3.81
N GLY A 61 0.68 4.78 -3.75
CA GLY A 61 0.05 4.17 -4.91
C GLY A 61 -0.76 5.17 -5.75
N ILE A 62 -1.48 6.11 -5.13
CA ILE A 62 -2.19 7.18 -5.84
C ILE A 62 -1.20 8.06 -6.62
N ALA A 63 -0.03 8.38 -6.05
CA ALA A 63 0.97 9.21 -6.71
C ALA A 63 1.67 8.50 -7.87
N LEU A 64 1.99 7.21 -7.74
CA LEU A 64 2.80 6.45 -8.70
C LEU A 64 1.98 5.63 -9.72
N PHE A 65 0.78 5.20 -9.33
CA PHE A 65 -0.10 4.28 -10.06
C PHE A 65 -1.57 4.76 -10.04
N PRO A 66 -1.87 5.98 -10.53
CA PRO A 66 -3.21 6.56 -10.43
C PRO A 66 -4.31 5.73 -11.10
N ASN A 67 -3.96 4.91 -12.10
CA ASN A 67 -4.90 4.03 -12.79
C ASN A 67 -5.05 2.67 -12.07
N VAL A 68 -3.94 2.10 -11.57
CA VAL A 68 -3.92 0.73 -11.00
C VAL A 68 -4.53 0.69 -9.61
N ILE A 69 -4.37 1.77 -8.81
CA ILE A 69 -4.68 1.79 -7.38
C ILE A 69 -6.15 1.51 -7.04
N TRP A 70 -7.05 1.71 -8.00
CA TRP A 70 -8.49 1.46 -7.78
C TRP A 70 -8.83 -0.03 -7.68
N VAL A 71 -8.05 -0.91 -8.32
CA VAL A 71 -8.24 -2.36 -8.21
C VAL A 71 -8.02 -2.86 -6.78
N PRO A 72 -6.88 -2.61 -6.11
CA PRO A 72 -6.68 -3.04 -4.73
C PRO A 72 -7.60 -2.34 -3.74
N VAL A 73 -8.05 -1.11 -4.01
CA VAL A 73 -9.11 -0.45 -3.23
C VAL A 73 -10.44 -1.20 -3.36
N ALA A 74 -10.86 -1.55 -4.58
CA ALA A 74 -12.08 -2.31 -4.80
C ALA A 74 -12.02 -3.69 -4.10
N VAL A 75 -10.92 -4.42 -4.25
CA VAL A 75 -10.70 -5.70 -3.57
C VAL A 75 -10.75 -5.53 -2.05
N PHE A 76 -10.07 -4.50 -1.51
CA PHE A 76 -10.12 -4.18 -0.08
C PHE A 76 -11.56 -3.99 0.41
N LEU A 77 -12.37 -3.19 -0.29
CA LEU A 77 -13.75 -2.90 0.10
C LEU A 77 -14.63 -4.15 -0.01
N ILE A 78 -14.58 -4.87 -1.13
CA ILE A 78 -15.37 -6.10 -1.36
C ILE A 78 -15.09 -7.13 -0.27
N VAL A 79 -13.81 -7.40 0.01
CA VAL A 79 -13.40 -8.38 1.02
C VAL A 79 -13.76 -7.91 2.42
N THR A 80 -13.52 -6.63 2.74
CA THR A 80 -13.81 -6.09 4.08
C THR A 80 -15.30 -6.12 4.37
N PHE A 81 -16.15 -5.67 3.44
CA PHE A 81 -17.60 -5.66 3.64
C PHE A 81 -18.25 -7.05 3.49
N GLY A 82 -17.65 -7.93 2.70
CA GLY A 82 -18.09 -9.32 2.55
C GLY A 82 -17.75 -10.20 3.76
N SER A 83 -16.54 -10.07 4.30
CA SER A 83 -16.05 -10.93 5.39
C SER A 83 -16.19 -10.31 6.80
N GLY A 84 -16.24 -8.98 6.88
CA GLY A 84 -16.13 -8.22 8.13
C GLY A 84 -14.69 -8.03 8.63
N TYR A 85 -13.67 -8.54 7.93
CA TYR A 85 -12.27 -8.46 8.36
C TYR A 85 -11.50 -7.42 7.56
N VAL A 86 -11.17 -6.28 8.20
CA VAL A 86 -10.33 -5.23 7.60
C VAL A 86 -8.93 -5.76 7.26
N SER A 87 -8.36 -6.60 8.13
CA SER A 87 -7.03 -7.20 7.90
C SER A 87 -7.00 -8.12 6.70
N LEU A 88 -8.04 -8.92 6.48
CA LEU A 88 -8.16 -9.76 5.29
C LEU A 88 -8.28 -8.91 4.02
N GLY A 89 -9.13 -7.87 4.06
CA GLY A 89 -9.25 -6.91 2.96
C GLY A 89 -7.92 -6.25 2.62
N SER A 90 -7.15 -5.81 3.63
CA SER A 90 -5.85 -5.16 3.39
C SER A 90 -4.84 -6.10 2.75
N MET A 91 -4.79 -7.37 3.17
CA MET A 91 -3.88 -8.36 2.59
C MET A 91 -4.26 -8.73 1.16
N LEU A 92 -5.55 -9.01 0.90
CA LEU A 92 -6.01 -9.35 -0.44
C LEU A 92 -5.95 -8.16 -1.39
N GLY A 93 -6.24 -6.94 -0.90
CA GLY A 93 -5.99 -5.70 -1.63
C GLY A 93 -4.50 -5.58 -1.99
N GLY A 94 -3.60 -5.77 -1.01
CA GLY A 94 -2.15 -5.78 -1.25
C GLY A 94 -1.69 -6.80 -2.29
N ILE A 95 -2.20 -8.04 -2.24
CA ILE A 95 -1.87 -9.09 -3.22
C ILE A 95 -2.42 -8.76 -4.61
N SER A 96 -3.62 -8.18 -4.69
CA SER A 96 -4.21 -7.80 -5.98
C SER A 96 -3.45 -6.67 -6.67
N PHE A 97 -2.62 -5.90 -5.96
CA PHE A 97 -1.89 -4.77 -6.52
C PHE A 97 -0.87 -5.18 -7.60
N PRO A 98 0.11 -6.07 -7.36
CA PRO A 98 1.01 -6.55 -8.41
C PRO A 98 0.27 -7.35 -9.50
N LEU A 99 -0.83 -8.05 -9.15
CA LEU A 99 -1.64 -8.74 -10.16
C LEU A 99 -2.29 -7.75 -11.14
N ALA A 100 -2.82 -6.63 -10.63
CA ALA A 100 -3.39 -5.58 -11.47
C ALA A 100 -2.31 -4.89 -12.31
N ASP A 101 -1.18 -4.54 -11.70
CA ASP A 101 -0.05 -3.88 -12.33
C ASP A 101 0.52 -4.70 -13.51
N ILE A 102 0.75 -5.99 -13.29
CA ILE A 102 1.39 -6.89 -14.27
C ILE A 102 0.39 -7.40 -15.30
N LEU A 103 -0.81 -7.85 -14.89
CA LEU A 103 -1.72 -8.59 -15.77
C LEU A 103 -2.80 -7.73 -16.43
N LEU A 104 -3.22 -6.63 -15.80
CA LEU A 104 -4.28 -5.78 -16.35
C LEU A 104 -3.68 -4.55 -17.04
N TYR A 105 -2.75 -3.88 -16.37
CA TYR A 105 -2.18 -2.63 -16.87
C TYR A 105 -0.85 -2.80 -17.61
N HIS A 106 -0.21 -3.97 -17.51
CA HIS A 106 1.00 -4.34 -18.24
C HIS A 106 2.13 -3.28 -18.11
N ASP A 107 2.37 -2.78 -16.89
CA ASP A 107 3.42 -1.77 -16.68
C ASP A 107 4.80 -2.36 -17.05
N LYS A 108 5.53 -1.63 -17.90
CA LYS A 108 6.85 -2.04 -18.42
C LYS A 108 8.00 -1.50 -17.60
N HIS A 109 7.75 -0.60 -16.65
CA HIS A 109 8.80 0.00 -15.85
C HIS A 109 9.25 -0.97 -14.74
N PRO A 110 10.49 -1.51 -14.79
CA PRO A 110 10.92 -2.57 -13.88
C PRO A 110 10.85 -2.13 -12.41
N GLY A 111 11.19 -0.88 -12.11
CA GLY A 111 11.09 -0.34 -10.75
C GLY A 111 9.67 -0.34 -10.19
N LYS A 112 8.65 -0.14 -11.03
CA LYS A 112 7.24 -0.11 -10.61
C LYS A 112 6.72 -1.51 -10.35
N VAL A 113 7.04 -2.46 -11.23
CA VAL A 113 6.71 -3.88 -11.06
C VAL A 113 7.37 -4.47 -9.82
N ILE A 114 8.66 -4.21 -9.61
CA ILE A 114 9.37 -4.66 -8.40
C ILE A 114 8.70 -4.04 -7.16
N PHE A 115 8.39 -2.75 -7.21
CA PHE A 115 7.72 -2.07 -6.12
C PHE A 115 6.35 -2.69 -5.79
N SER A 116 5.50 -2.97 -6.79
CA SER A 116 4.17 -3.54 -6.55
C SER A 116 4.23 -4.92 -5.87
N VAL A 117 5.22 -5.75 -6.23
CA VAL A 117 5.50 -7.03 -5.57
C VAL A 117 6.00 -6.82 -4.14
N VAL A 118 6.94 -5.90 -3.92
CA VAL A 118 7.46 -5.57 -2.58
C VAL A 118 6.34 -5.08 -1.66
N VAL A 119 5.40 -4.27 -2.16
CA VAL A 119 4.23 -3.82 -1.39
C VAL A 119 3.36 -4.99 -0.93
N ALA A 120 3.07 -5.96 -1.81
CA ALA A 120 2.31 -7.13 -1.44
C ALA A 120 2.99 -7.93 -0.32
N LEU A 121 4.29 -8.21 -0.47
CA LEU A 121 5.08 -8.91 0.54
C LEU A 121 5.15 -8.15 1.87
N PHE A 122 5.35 -6.83 1.80
CA PHE A 122 5.41 -5.97 2.98
C PHE A 122 4.08 -5.93 3.74
N LEU A 123 2.95 -5.87 3.03
CA LEU A 123 1.62 -5.93 3.64
C LEU A 123 1.37 -7.27 4.32
N LEU A 124 1.78 -8.39 3.73
CA LEU A 124 1.69 -9.70 4.37
C LEU A 124 2.55 -9.77 5.63
N TYR A 125 3.79 -9.27 5.57
CA TYR A 125 4.69 -9.22 6.72
C TYR A 125 4.12 -8.39 7.88
N THR A 126 3.64 -7.18 7.60
CA THR A 126 3.04 -6.31 8.63
C THR A 126 1.76 -6.92 9.22
N HIS A 127 1.08 -7.82 8.50
CA HIS A 127 -0.14 -8.51 8.94
C HIS A 127 0.07 -9.90 9.53
N ARG A 128 1.31 -10.40 9.69
CA ARG A 128 1.60 -11.74 10.25
C ARG A 128 0.83 -12.11 11.53
N GLN A 129 0.62 -11.14 12.43
CA GLN A 129 -0.15 -11.36 13.66
C GLN A 129 -1.65 -11.52 13.39
N ASN A 130 -2.19 -10.78 12.43
CA ASN A 130 -3.60 -10.90 12.00
C ASN A 130 -3.83 -12.20 11.26
N ILE A 131 -2.87 -12.67 10.45
CA ILE A 131 -2.93 -14.00 9.82
C ILE A 131 -3.10 -15.08 10.90
N ARG A 132 -2.29 -15.02 11.97
CA ARG A 132 -2.40 -15.94 13.10
C ARG A 132 -3.75 -15.86 13.81
N ARG A 133 -4.32 -14.65 13.98
CA ARG A 133 -5.64 -14.46 14.60
C ARG A 133 -6.78 -14.95 13.70
N LEU A 134 -6.71 -14.72 12.40
CA LEU A 134 -7.66 -15.24 11.40
C LEU A 134 -7.67 -16.77 11.42
N TRP A 135 -6.50 -17.40 11.42
CA TRP A 135 -6.41 -18.86 11.47
C TRP A 135 -6.98 -19.45 12.77
N ARG A 136 -6.86 -18.71 13.87
CA ARG A 136 -7.43 -19.07 15.18
C ARG A 136 -8.90 -18.68 15.36
N GLY A 137 -9.52 -17.99 14.39
CA GLY A 137 -10.89 -17.48 14.52
C GLY A 137 -11.07 -16.30 15.49
N ASN A 138 -9.97 -15.68 15.96
CA ASN A 138 -9.98 -14.62 16.99
C ASN A 138 -9.62 -13.23 16.43
N GLU A 139 -9.73 -13.04 15.11
CA GLU A 139 -9.53 -11.72 14.49
C GLU A 139 -10.75 -10.82 14.70
N ASN A 140 -10.51 -9.54 14.96
CA ASN A 140 -11.58 -8.58 15.15
C ASN A 140 -12.37 -8.38 13.86
N ARG A 141 -13.69 -8.59 13.92
CA ARG A 141 -14.61 -8.17 12.86
C ARG A 141 -15.04 -6.73 13.08
N PHE A 142 -14.98 -5.93 12.02
CA PHE A 142 -15.65 -4.64 11.99
C PHE A 142 -17.17 -4.87 12.04
N LYS A 143 -17.88 -4.14 12.90
CA LYS A 143 -19.34 -4.26 13.03
C LYS A 143 -19.96 -3.97 11.66
N ARG A 144 -20.61 -4.97 11.07
CA ARG A 144 -21.39 -4.83 9.84
C ARG A 144 -22.39 -3.70 10.08
N ILE A 145 -22.44 -2.69 9.21
CA ILE A 145 -23.55 -1.73 9.21
C ILE A 145 -24.80 -2.61 9.13
N LYS A 146 -25.65 -2.57 10.17
CA LYS A 146 -26.91 -3.30 10.14
C LYS A 146 -27.61 -2.87 8.86
N LYS A 147 -27.96 -3.81 7.99
CA LYS A 147 -28.95 -3.53 6.95
C LYS A 147 -30.21 -3.12 7.70
N ALA A 148 -30.55 -1.84 7.61
CA ALA A 148 -31.87 -1.34 8.01
C ALA A 148 -32.93 -1.96 7.10
#